data_AF-D4XML7-F1
#
_entry.id   AF-D4XML7-F1
#
_cell.length_a   1.000
_cell.length_b   1.000
_cell.length_c   1.000
_cell.angle_alpha   90.00
_cell.angle_beta   90.00
_cell.angle_gamma   90.00
#
_symmetry.space_group_name_H-M   'P 1'
#
loop_
_entity.id
_entity.type
_entity.pdbx_description
1 polymer ?
#
loop_
_entity_poly.entity_id
_entity_poly.type
_entity_poly.pdbx_seq_one_letter_code
_entity_poly.pdbx_strand_id
1 'polypeptide(L)'
;MVTFLFFGLIITILLTPGPTNTLLASSGIQIGIKRSLKLIPSEVLGYFIAITAWGFLLESVSHYIPWLPPLIKLLSAAFIIYF
;
A
#
# COMPACT_ATOMS: atom_id res chain seq x y z
N MET A 1 -7.32 -22.98 10.68
CA MET A 1 -7.73 -23.03 9.26
C MET A 1 -7.53 -21.70 8.52
N VAL A 2 -7.58 -20.54 9.20
CA VAL A 2 -7.34 -19.22 8.57
C VAL A 2 -5.87 -19.00 8.13
N THR A 3 -4.91 -19.69 8.77
CA THR A 3 -3.46 -19.47 8.57
C THR A 3 -2.97 -19.78 7.15
N PHE A 4 -3.41 -20.88 6.52
CA PHE A 4 -2.93 -21.26 5.19
C PHE A 4 -3.44 -20.32 4.09
N LEU A 5 -4.74 -19.99 4.14
CA LEU A 5 -5.36 -19.02 3.23
C LEU A 5 -4.70 -17.65 3.39
N PHE A 6 -4.40 -17.23 4.62
CA PHE A 6 -3.73 -15.96 4.90
C PHE A 6 -2.33 -15.89 4.27
N PHE A 7 -1.50 -16.93 4.45
CA PHE A 7 -0.18 -16.99 3.81
C PHE A 7 -0.26 -17.02 2.29
N GLY A 8 -1.20 -17.79 1.72
CA GLY A 8 -1.43 -17.80 0.28
C GLY A 8 -1.81 -16.42 -0.27
N LEU A 9 -2.62 -15.67 0.48
CA LEU A 9 -3.06 -14.33 0.12
C LEU A 9 -1.89 -13.32 0.18
N ILE A 10 -1.06 -13.39 1.22
CA ILE A 10 0.17 -12.59 1.34
C ILE A 10 1.10 -12.84 0.16
N ILE A 11 1.39 -14.11 -0.14
CA ILE A 11 2.29 -14.48 -1.24
C ILE A 11 1.75 -13.96 -2.57
N THR A 12 0.44 -14.12 -2.81
CA THR A 12 -0.21 -13.63 -4.02
C THR A 12 -0.04 -12.10 -4.15
N ILE A 13 -0.31 -11.34 -3.09
CA ILE A 13 -0.15 -9.88 -3.09
C ILE A 13 1.30 -9.45 -3.32
N LEU A 14 2.27 -10.12 -2.68
CA LEU A 14 3.69 -9.78 -2.86
C LEU A 14 4.20 -10.10 -4.27
N LEU A 15 3.64 -11.14 -4.90
CA LEU A 15 4.00 -11.52 -6.27
C LEU A 15 3.30 -10.67 -7.33
N THR A 16 2.15 -10.07 -7.03
CA THR A 16 1.51 -9.11 -7.93
C THR A 16 2.48 -7.94 -8.16
N PRO A 17 2.82 -7.63 -9.44
CA PRO A 17 3.82 -6.63 -9.76
C PRO A 17 3.32 -5.22 -9.44
N GLY A 18 3.57 -4.78 -8.21
CA GLY A 18 3.44 -3.40 -7.77
C GLY A 18 4.78 -2.64 -7.91
N PRO A 19 4.76 -1.30 -8.02
CA PRO A 19 5.97 -0.50 -8.21
C PRO A 19 7.03 -0.74 -7.13
N THR A 20 6.65 -0.91 -5.85
CA THR A 20 7.60 -1.20 -4.77
C THR A 20 7.98 -2.68 -4.67
N ASN A 21 7.04 -3.61 -4.86
CA ASN A 21 7.34 -5.06 -4.88
C ASN A 21 8.34 -5.42 -6.00
N THR A 22 8.14 -4.84 -7.19
CA THR A 22 9.06 -4.99 -8.32
C THR A 22 10.40 -4.29 -8.05
N LEU A 23 10.40 -3.13 -7.40
CA LEU A 23 11.63 -2.46 -6.98
C LEU A 23 12.42 -3.34 -6.00
N LEU A 24 11.79 -3.89 -4.96
CA LEU A 24 12.45 -4.77 -3.98
C LEU A 24 12.95 -6.07 -4.62
N ALA A 25 12.18 -6.67 -5.52
CA ALA A 25 12.59 -7.86 -6.25
C ALA A 25 13.81 -7.56 -7.15
N SER A 26 13.77 -6.45 -7.91
CA SER A 26 14.87 -6.05 -8.79
C SER A 26 16.11 -5.60 -8.03
N SER A 27 15.96 -4.88 -6.91
CA SER A 27 17.07 -4.47 -6.06
C SER A 27 17.71 -5.66 -5.36
N GLY A 28 16.92 -6.68 -5.02
CA GLY A 28 17.39 -7.94 -4.46
C GLY A 28 18.36 -8.66 -5.41
N ILE A 29 18.06 -8.61 -6.70
CA ILE A 29 18.89 -9.17 -7.79
C ILE A 29 20.11 -8.28 -8.08
N GLN A 30 19.94 -6.96 -8.15
CA GLN A 30 21.00 -6.03 -8.57
C GLN A 30 22.01 -5.71 -7.46
N ILE A 31 21.55 -5.49 -6.23
CA ILE A 31 22.34 -4.93 -5.13
C ILE A 31 22.49 -5.93 -3.97
N GLY A 32 21.84 -7.10 -4.09
CA GLY A 32 21.85 -8.18 -3.11
C GLY A 32 20.80 -8.05 -2.01
N ILE A 33 20.40 -9.20 -1.46
CA ILE A 33 19.33 -9.32 -0.44
C ILE A 33 19.62 -8.45 0.79
N LYS A 34 20.83 -8.55 1.36
CA LYS A 34 21.19 -7.82 2.60
C LYS A 34 21.08 -6.29 2.47
N ARG A 35 21.38 -5.75 1.29
CA ARG A 35 21.32 -4.30 1.05
C ARG A 35 19.90 -3.85 0.70
N SER A 36 19.13 -4.71 0.01
CA SER A 36 17.71 -4.48 -0.25
C SER A 36 16.83 -4.50 1.00
N LEU A 37 17.22 -5.23 2.05
CA LEU A 37 16.51 -5.19 3.34
C LEU A 37 16.44 -3.77 3.94
N LYS A 38 17.36 -2.87 3.57
CA LYS A 38 17.31 -1.47 4.00
C LYS A 38 16.21 -0.66 3.33
N LEU A 39 15.64 -1.14 2.22
CA LEU A 39 14.54 -0.48 1.52
C LEU A 39 13.18 -0.75 2.21
N ILE A 40 13.05 -1.88 2.91
CA ILE A 40 11.84 -2.23 3.66
C ILE A 40 11.47 -1.15 4.69
N PRO A 41 12.36 -0.70 5.60
CA PRO A 41 12.02 0.36 6.54
C PRO A 41 11.71 1.69 5.83
N SER A 42 12.34 1.98 4.69
CA SER A 42 12.02 3.16 3.88
C SER A 42 10.61 3.09 3.29
N GLU A 43 10.20 1.92 2.80
CA GLU A 43 8.84 1.68 2.32
C GLU A 43 7.81 1.81 3.44
N VAL A 44 8.07 1.19 4.60
CA VAL A 44 7.20 1.29 5.79
C VAL A 44 7.04 2.74 6.24
N LEU A 45 8.14 3.50 6.30
CA LEU A 45 8.10 4.92 6.65
C LEU A 45 7.34 5.74 5.61
N GLY A 46 7.58 5.47 4.32
CA GLY A 46 6.87 6.14 3.22
C GLY A 46 5.35 5.94 3.33
N TYR A 47 4.91 4.69 3.53
CA TYR A 47 3.49 4.40 3.73
C TYR A 47 2.95 5.03 5.01
N PHE A 48 3.69 4.97 6.11
CA PHE A 48 3.26 5.57 7.38
C PHE A 48 3.03 7.08 7.22
N ILE A 49 3.98 7.79 6.62
CA ILE A 49 3.87 9.23 6.36
C ILE A 49 2.71 9.52 5.42
N ALA A 50 2.58 8.78 4.31
CA ALA A 50 1.53 9.02 3.33
C ALA A 50 0.13 8.79 3.92
N ILE A 51 -0.09 7.66 4.60
CA ILE A 51 -1.38 7.31 5.20
C ILE A 51 -1.74 8.31 6.29
N THR A 52 -0.80 8.69 7.15
CA THR A 52 -1.06 9.67 8.22
C THR A 52 -1.36 11.05 7.63
N ALA A 53 -0.55 11.54 6.69
CA ALA A 53 -0.76 12.84 6.07
C ALA A 53 -2.11 12.93 5.34
N TRP A 54 -2.45 11.93 4.52
CA TRP A 54 -3.74 11.88 3.84
C TRP A 54 -4.90 11.68 4.80
N GLY A 55 -4.73 10.90 5.86
CA GLY A 55 -5.72 10.72 6.92
C GLY A 55 -6.09 12.04 7.59
N PHE A 56 -5.09 12.77 8.08
CA PHE A 56 -5.29 14.08 8.69
C PHE A 56 -5.89 15.11 7.73
N LEU A 57 -5.45 15.12 6.47
CA LEU A 57 -5.98 16.03 5.46
C LEU A 57 -7.46 15.73 5.18
N LEU A 58 -7.82 14.46 4.97
CA LEU A 58 -9.20 14.05 4.70
C LEU A 58 -10.10 14.30 5.91
N GLU A 59 -9.63 14.06 7.12
CA GLU A 59 -10.35 14.38 8.36
C GLU A 59 -10.59 15.89 8.46
N SER A 60 -9.55 16.70 8.28
CA SER A 60 -9.65 18.17 8.32
C SER A 60 -10.64 18.72 7.28
N VAL A 61 -10.59 18.20 6.05
CA VAL A 61 -11.49 18.63 4.97
C VAL A 61 -12.92 18.13 5.20
N SER A 62 -13.10 16.96 5.82
CA SER A 62 -14.43 16.40 6.10
C SER A 62 -15.28 17.28 7.02
N HIS A 63 -14.66 18.09 7.89
CA HIS A 63 -15.36 19.08 8.70
C HIS A 63 -16.04 20.18 7.87
N TYR A 64 -15.46 20.53 6.71
CA TYR A 64 -16.03 21.52 5.80
C TYR A 64 -16.90 20.88 4.72
N ILE A 65 -16.56 19.66 4.28
CA ILE A 65 -17.24 18.94 3.20
C ILE A 65 -17.50 17.49 3.64
N PRO A 66 -18.59 17.21 4.38
CA PRO A 66 -18.83 15.90 5.00
C PRO A 66 -19.05 14.76 4.00
N TRP A 67 -19.50 15.07 2.78
CA TRP A 67 -19.74 14.08 1.73
C TRP A 67 -18.49 13.70 0.93
N LEU A 68 -17.36 14.37 1.14
CA LEU A 68 -16.12 14.11 0.40
C LEU A 68 -15.50 12.73 0.72
N PRO A 69 -15.31 12.32 1.99
CA PRO A 69 -14.78 11.00 2.31
C PRO A 69 -15.60 9.82 1.74
N PRO A 70 -16.95 9.78 1.84
CA PRO A 70 -17.71 8.69 1.25
C PRO A 70 -17.66 8.69 -0.29
N LEU A 71 -17.59 9.86 -0.94
CA LEU A 71 -17.39 9.94 -2.39
C LEU A 71 -16.04 9.35 -2.81
N ILE A 72 -14.95 9.73 -2.14
CA ILE A 72 -13.61 9.17 -2.42
C ILE A 72 -13.61 7.66 -2.21
N LYS A 73 -14.25 7.15 -1.15
CA LYS A 73 -14.40 5.71 -0.94
C LYS A 73 -15.15 5.02 -2.08
N LEU A 74 -16.24 5.63 -2.58
CA LEU A 74 -17.00 5.10 -3.70
C LEU A 74 -16.17 5.06 -4.98
N LEU A 75 -15.43 6.12 -5.28
CA LEU A 75 -14.51 6.18 -6.42
C LEU A 75 -13.41 5.13 -6.31
N SER A 76 -12.81 4.95 -5.14
CA SER A 76 -11.81 3.91 -4.89
C SER A 76 -12.38 2.51 -5.05
N ALA A 77 -13.60 2.25 -4.58
CA ALA A 77 -14.26 0.96 -4.77
C ALA A 77 -14.54 0.68 -6.25
N ALA A 78 -15.02 1.68 -6.99
CA ALA A 78 -15.24 1.56 -8.44
C ALA A 78 -13.92 1.28 -9.18
N PHE A 79 -12.83 1.95 -8.79
CA PHE A 79 -11.50 1.70 -9.35
C PHE A 79 -11.01 0.28 -9.10
N ILE A 80 -11.18 -0.25 -7.88
CA ILE A 80 -10.81 -1.64 -7.54
C ILE A 80 -11.66 -2.64 -8.33
N ILE A 81 -12.94 -2.36 -8.60
CA ILE A 81 -13.78 -3.25 -9.40
C ILE A 81 -13.33 -3.28 -10.87
N TYR A 82 -12.84 -2.15 -11.38
CA TYR A 82 -12.33 -2.05 -12.75
C TYR A 82 -11.02 -2.82 -12.95
N PHE A 83 -10.21 -2.98 -11.89
CA PHE A 83 -8.86 -3.53 -11.92
C PHE A 83 -8.80 -4.98 -11.44
#